data_AF-A0A8S1KMU7-F1
#
_entry.id   AF-A0A8S1KMU7-F1
#
_cell.length_a   1.000
_cell.length_b   1.000
_cell.length_c   1.000
_cell.angle_alpha   90.00
_cell.angle_beta   90.00
_cell.angle_gamma   90.00
#
_symmetry.space_group_name_H-M   'P 1'
#
loop_
_entity.id
_entity.type
_entity.pdbx_description
1 polymer ?
#
loop_
_entity_poly.entity_id
_entity_poly.type
_entity_poly.pdbx_seq_one_letter_code
_entity_poly.pdbx_strand_id
1 'polypeptide(L)'
;MDVFDCLPLIALIEGQILCVHGGLSPDMRTIDQIRIIDRKIEISHERPFCDLMLSDPEEDEYWAVNSRGAGFLFGAKVTIRILQNQ
;
A
#
# COMPACT_ATOMS: atom_id res chain seq x y z
N MET A 1 -7.99 -21.54 4.86
CA MET A 1 -6.79 -20.73 4.67
C MET A 1 -6.21 -21.18 3.35
N ASP A 2 -6.45 -20.37 2.34
CA ASP A 2 -6.07 -20.66 0.97
C ASP A 2 -4.62 -20.22 0.72
N VAL A 3 -4.02 -20.71 -0.36
CA VAL A 3 -2.61 -20.44 -0.67
C VAL A 3 -2.33 -18.95 -0.82
N PHE A 4 -3.30 -18.17 -1.32
CA PHE A 4 -3.16 -16.72 -1.47
C PHE A 4 -3.10 -15.98 -0.13
N ASP A 5 -3.77 -16.46 0.92
CA ASP A 5 -3.72 -15.88 2.27
C ASP A 5 -2.31 -15.97 2.90
N CYS A 6 -1.43 -16.79 2.31
CA CYS A 6 -0.05 -16.99 2.75
C CYS A 6 0.93 -15.97 2.14
N LEU A 7 0.55 -15.25 1.09
CA LEU A 7 1.45 -14.38 0.36
C LEU A 7 1.87 -13.14 1.19
N PRO A 8 3.12 -12.68 1.05
CA PRO A 8 3.53 -11.40 1.62
C PRO A 8 2.82 -10.23 0.95
N LEU A 9 2.52 -9.17 1.71
CA LEU A 9 1.93 -7.95 1.16
C LEU A 9 2.95 -7.05 0.46
N ILE A 10 4.18 -7.04 0.99
CA ILE A 10 5.30 -6.22 0.50
C ILE A 10 6.62 -6.99 0.61
N ALA A 11 7.63 -6.50 -0.09
CA ALA A 11 9.02 -6.86 0.15
C ALA A 11 9.85 -5.59 0.39
N LEU A 12 10.77 -5.63 1.35
CA LEU A 12 11.73 -4.56 1.60
C LEU A 12 13.13 -5.13 1.33
N ILE A 13 13.76 -4.70 0.24
CA ILE A 13 15.06 -5.17 -0.20
C ILE A 13 16.14 -4.25 0.38
N GLU A 14 17.05 -4.84 1.16
CA GLU A 14 18.17 -4.15 1.81
C GLU A 14 17.77 -2.93 2.67
N GLY A 15 16.52 -2.86 3.13
CA GLY A 15 15.99 -1.68 3.84
C GLY A 15 15.75 -0.47 2.94
N GLN A 16 16.02 -0.56 1.64
CA GLN A 16 16.07 0.61 0.74
C GLN A 16 14.95 0.61 -0.30
N ILE A 17 14.61 -0.57 -0.84
CA ILE A 17 13.64 -0.67 -1.94
C ILE A 17 12.39 -1.37 -1.41
N LEU A 18 11.29 -0.61 -1.35
CA LEU A 18 9.96 -1.14 -1.04
C LEU A 18 9.29 -1.62 -2.33
N CYS A 19 8.96 -2.89 -2.39
CA CYS A 19 8.14 -3.49 -3.44
C CYS A 19 6.73 -3.75 -2.90
N VAL A 20 5.73 -3.28 -3.62
CA VAL A 20 4.30 -3.44 -3.33
C VAL A 20 3.57 -3.81 -4.62
N HIS A 21 2.44 -4.52 -4.52
CA HIS A 21 1.70 -4.98 -5.70
C HIS A 21 1.02 -3.82 -6.46
N GLY A 22 0.23 -3.02 -5.75
CA GLY A 22 -0.42 -1.82 -6.30
C GLY A 22 0.36 -0.58 -5.93
N GLY A 23 0.15 -0.10 -4.70
CA GLY A 23 0.67 1.21 -4.30
C GLY A 23 0.63 1.49 -2.81
N LEU A 24 0.55 2.77 -2.47
CA LEU A 24 0.58 3.24 -1.09
C LEU A 24 -0.84 3.44 -0.53
N SER A 25 -0.95 3.54 0.80
CA SER A 25 -2.20 3.84 1.51
C SER A 25 -2.11 5.17 2.28
N PRO A 26 -3.17 6.01 2.27
CA PRO A 26 -3.24 7.20 3.13
C PRO A 26 -3.32 6.87 4.62
N ASP A 27 -3.77 5.65 4.96
CA ASP A 27 -3.86 5.16 6.34
C ASP A 27 -2.51 4.64 6.86
N MET A 28 -1.48 4.62 6.01
CA MET A 28 -0.11 4.32 6.40
C MET A 28 0.75 5.57 6.54
N ARG A 29 1.52 5.61 7.63
CA ARG A 29 2.50 6.65 7.94
C ARG A 29 3.94 6.16 7.89
N THR A 30 4.17 4.88 8.19
CA THR A 30 5.49 4.22 8.17
C THR A 30 5.38 2.82 7.53
N ILE A 31 6.51 2.27 7.07
CA ILE A 31 6.54 0.93 6.46
C ILE A 31 6.25 -0.16 7.51
N ASP A 32 6.67 0.05 8.75
CA ASP A 32 6.48 -0.94 9.82
C ASP A 32 5.01 -1.22 10.15
N GLN A 33 4.10 -0.28 9.86
CA GLN A 33 2.66 -0.51 10.01
C GLN A 33 2.14 -1.66 9.13
N ILE A 34 2.81 -1.98 8.01
CA ILE A 34 2.40 -3.09 7.14
C ILE A 34 2.61 -4.44 7.82
N ARG A 35 3.60 -4.54 8.73
CA ARG A 35 3.98 -5.81 9.37
C ARG A 35 2.90 -6.37 10.29
N ILE A 36 1.99 -5.51 10.75
CA ILE A 36 0.92 -5.86 11.69
C ILE A 36 -0.46 -5.99 11.03
N ILE A 37 -0.55 -5.84 9.71
CA ILE A 37 -1.81 -6.02 8.98
C ILE A 37 -2.22 -7.49 9.04
N ASP A 38 -3.45 -7.76 9.48
CA ASP A 38 -4.05 -9.08 9.30
C ASP A 38 -4.40 -9.26 7.82
N ARG A 39 -3.66 -10.16 7.17
CA ARG A 39 -3.82 -10.45 5.74
C ARG A 39 -4.70 -11.67 5.47
N LYS A 40 -5.18 -12.37 6.50
CA LYS A 40 -6.03 -13.56 6.35
C LYS A 40 -7.51 -13.17 6.27
N ILE A 41 -7.79 -12.16 5.45
CA ILE A 41 -9.09 -11.56 5.24
C ILE A 41 -9.30 -11.33 3.74
N GLU A 42 -10.56 -11.33 3.28
CA GLU A 42 -10.85 -11.00 1.89
C GLU A 42 -10.53 -9.52 1.59
N ILE A 43 -9.94 -9.29 0.41
CA ILE A 43 -9.64 -7.95 -0.11
C ILE A 43 -10.96 -7.28 -0.52
N SER A 44 -11.65 -6.62 0.41
CA SER A 44 -12.80 -5.78 0.06
C SER A 44 -13.17 -4.69 1.07
N HIS A 45 -12.73 -4.77 2.33
CA HIS A 45 -13.22 -3.83 3.36
C HIS A 45 -12.16 -3.20 4.27
N GLU A 46 -10.96 -3.79 4.40
CA GLU A 46 -9.96 -3.28 5.34
C GLU A 46 -8.81 -2.54 4.65
N ARG A 47 -8.56 -1.32 5.16
CA ARG A 47 -7.34 -0.56 4.91
C ARG A 47 -6.35 -0.85 6.04
N PRO A 48 -5.05 -0.96 5.74
CA PRO A 48 -4.39 -0.58 4.48
C PRO A 48 -4.30 -1.67 3.41
N PHE A 49 -4.76 -2.90 3.67
CA PHE A 49 -4.54 -4.04 2.77
C PHE A 49 -5.09 -3.79 1.36
N CYS A 50 -6.34 -3.34 1.24
CA CYS A 50 -6.96 -3.03 -0.05
C CYS A 50 -6.15 -2.01 -0.89
N ASP A 51 -5.71 -0.94 -0.24
CA ASP A 51 -4.95 0.13 -0.90
C ASP A 51 -3.57 -0.36 -1.38
N LEU A 52 -2.88 -1.18 -0.59
CA LEU A 52 -1.60 -1.78 -0.99
C LEU A 52 -1.74 -2.62 -2.28
N MET A 53 -2.91 -3.21 -2.53
CA MET A 53 -3.16 -4.03 -3.71
C MET A 53 -3.71 -3.24 -4.91
N LEU A 54 -4.40 -2.11 -4.68
CA LEU A 54 -5.24 -1.47 -5.70
C LEU A 54 -5.00 0.04 -5.89
N SER A 55 -4.08 0.66 -5.15
CA SER A 55 -3.65 2.03 -5.41
C SER A 55 -2.75 2.14 -6.65
N ASP A 56 -2.84 3.24 -7.38
CA ASP A 56 -2.03 3.53 -8.57
C ASP A 56 -1.24 4.86 -8.41
N PRO A 57 -0.03 4.99 -8.98
CA PRO A 57 0.66 6.27 -9.01
C PRO A 57 -0.01 7.26 -9.98
N GLU A 58 0.06 8.56 -9.68
CA GLU A 58 -0.45 9.65 -10.52
C GLU A 58 0.51 10.85 -10.56
N GLU A 59 0.37 11.71 -11.57
CA GLU A 59 1.20 12.91 -11.73
C GLU A 59 0.92 13.98 -10.66
N ASP A 60 -0.32 14.09 -10.18
CA ASP A 60 -0.72 15.01 -9.13
C ASP A 60 0.03 14.74 -7.82
N GLU A 61 0.38 15.78 -7.07
CA GLU A 61 1.25 15.64 -5.88
C GLU A 61 0.58 14.93 -4.68
N TYR A 62 -0.75 14.82 -4.67
CA TYR A 62 -1.55 14.45 -3.50
C TYR A 62 -2.29 13.12 -3.69
N TRP A 63 -3.10 12.76 -2.69
CA TRP A 63 -4.02 11.62 -2.81
C TRP A 63 -5.25 12.02 -3.60
N ALA A 64 -5.74 11.13 -4.46
CA ALA A 64 -7.05 11.25 -5.10
C ALA A 64 -7.79 9.91 -5.09
N VAL A 65 -9.11 9.96 -5.30
CA VAL A 65 -9.94 8.75 -5.39
C VAL A 65 -9.61 8.00 -6.67
N ASN A 66 -9.35 6.70 -6.56
CA ASN A 66 -9.07 5.90 -7.74
C ASN A 66 -10.35 5.62 -8.55
N SER A 67 -10.30 5.93 -9.84
CA SER A 67 -11.38 5.66 -10.79
C SER A 67 -11.69 4.16 -10.97
N ARG A 68 -10.79 3.27 -10.53
CA ARG A 68 -11.03 1.81 -10.45
C ARG A 68 -12.08 1.40 -9.42
N GLY A 69 -12.51 2.31 -8.54
CA GLY A 69 -13.48 2.04 -7.49
C GLY A 69 -12.88 1.40 -6.22
N ALA A 70 -11.56 1.23 -6.16
CA ALA A 70 -10.83 0.73 -5.00
C ALA A 70 -9.39 1.29 -4.99
N GLY A 71 -8.79 1.42 -3.80
CA GLY A 71 -7.50 2.08 -3.61
C GLY A 71 -7.52 3.59 -3.84
N PHE A 72 -6.34 4.18 -3.91
CA PHE A 72 -6.13 5.62 -4.15
C PHE A 72 -5.12 5.89 -5.26
N LEU A 73 -5.22 7.07 -5.83
CA LEU A 73 -4.16 7.63 -6.67
C LEU A 73 -3.18 8.39 -5.79
N PHE A 74 -1.87 8.31 -6.07
CA PHE A 74 -0.85 8.95 -5.24
C PHE A 74 0.32 9.54 -6.02
N GLY A 75 0.71 10.74 -5.59
CA GLY A 75 1.81 11.50 -6.16
C GLY A 75 3.20 11.27 -5.58
N ALA A 76 4.16 11.95 -6.18
CA ALA A 76 5.56 11.97 -5.74
C ALA A 76 5.74 12.47 -4.29
N LYS A 77 5.01 13.52 -3.89
CA LYS A 77 5.13 14.11 -2.54
C LYS A 77 4.67 13.15 -1.45
N VAL A 78 3.57 12.44 -1.69
CA VAL A 78 3.07 11.39 -0.81
C VAL A 78 4.08 10.25 -0.70
N THR A 79 4.61 9.80 -1.85
CA THR A 79 5.62 8.74 -1.92
C THR A 79 6.85 9.07 -1.09
N ILE A 80 7.42 10.27 -1.27
CA ILE A 80 8.60 10.73 -0.53
C ILE A 80 8.31 10.75 0.97
N ARG A 81 7.14 11.25 1.40
CA ARG A 81 6.77 11.29 2.82
C ARG A 81 6.77 9.91 3.46
N ILE A 82 6.22 8.90 2.79
CA ILE A 82 6.14 7.54 3.34
C ILE A 82 7.52 6.88 3.35
N LEU A 83 8.31 7.04 2.28
CA LEU A 83 9.64 6.43 2.18
C LEU A 83 10.68 7.08 3.10
N GLN A 84 10.49 8.33 3.52
CA GLN A 84 11.38 8.99 4.49
C GLN A 84 11.09 8.61 5.95
N ASN A 85 9.91 8.05 6.23
CA ASN A 85 9.48 7.66 7.58
C ASN A 85 9.60 6.14 7.79
N GLN A 86 10.72 5.54 7.37
CA GLN A 86 10.97 4.12 7.58
C GLN A 86 11.00 3.77 9.07
#